data_AF-A0A194R1Q9-F1
#
_entry.id   AF-A0A194R1Q9-F1
#
_cell.length_a   1.000
_cell.length_b   1.000
_cell.length_c   1.000
_cell.angle_alpha   90.00
_cell.angle_beta   90.00
_cell.angle_gamma   90.00
#
_symmetry.space_group_name_H-M   'P 1'
#
loop_
_entity.id
_entity.type
_entity.pdbx_description
1 polymer ?
#
loop_
_entity_poly.entity_id
_entity_poly.type
_entity_poly.pdbx_seq_one_letter_code
_entity_poly.pdbx_strand_id
1 'polypeptide(L)'
;MSLKAYEDACTRAELFGQPLPDREEFLEKHKYMDVVEFEEVDIRTAENTAMLDDDLKHASSGLTELNTILSSTQTKLNRLKGVCGSLTNFFRVKLTSKDNLSYSSEPSYIGQVNYSNNIPSKDTGSINTGLGPDDNEFKRIPKIKENGADINSAIDILESMQKTEKTPILRIDKQVDSQNSKLDNLIMQADKAQSSLQHQNKQMRSFLR
;
A
#
# COMPACT_ATOMS: atom_id res chain seq x y z
N MET A 1 27.61 13.29 -11.94
CA MET A 1 27.58 13.36 -13.42
C MET A 1 28.41 14.54 -13.94
N SER A 2 29.48 14.90 -13.23
CA SER A 2 30.14 16.19 -13.32
C SER A 2 30.92 16.48 -14.63
N LEU A 3 31.46 15.46 -15.29
CA LEU A 3 32.20 15.62 -16.55
C LEU A 3 31.30 16.04 -17.72
N LYS A 4 30.09 15.46 -17.79
CA LYS A 4 29.13 15.76 -18.86
C LYS A 4 28.51 17.15 -18.68
N ALA A 5 28.28 17.55 -17.42
CA ALA A 5 27.85 18.90 -17.08
C ALA A 5 28.91 19.96 -17.41
N TYR A 6 30.19 19.63 -17.25
CA TYR A 6 31.29 20.51 -17.65
C TYR A 6 31.38 20.66 -19.17
N GLU A 7 31.28 19.57 -19.94
CA GLU A 7 31.24 19.63 -21.40
C GLU A 7 30.09 20.50 -21.91
N ASP A 8 28.90 20.34 -21.34
CA ASP A 8 27.73 21.17 -21.68
C ASP A 8 27.97 22.65 -21.35
N ALA A 9 28.54 22.96 -20.18
CA ALA A 9 28.91 24.32 -19.81
C ALA A 9 29.94 24.94 -20.77
N CYS A 10 30.91 24.16 -21.25
CA CYS A 10 31.87 24.60 -22.26
C CYS A 10 31.20 24.89 -23.61
N THR A 11 30.33 24.00 -24.10
CA THR A 11 29.59 24.23 -25.35
C THR A 11 28.68 25.46 -25.26
N ARG A 12 28.08 25.68 -24.08
CA ARG A 12 27.27 26.87 -23.81
C ARG A 12 28.11 28.14 -23.83
N ALA A 13 29.28 28.14 -23.18
CA ALA A 13 30.18 29.29 -23.18
C ALA A 13 30.63 29.64 -24.60
N GLU A 14 30.94 28.64 -25.43
CA GLU A 14 31.29 28.82 -26.84
C GLU A 14 30.13 29.43 -27.64
N LEU A 15 28.90 28.94 -27.45
CA LEU A 15 27.71 29.43 -28.13
C LEU A 15 27.39 30.90 -27.80
N PHE A 16 27.63 31.31 -26.55
CA PHE A 16 27.35 32.67 -26.06
C PHE A 16 28.57 33.60 -26.10
N GLY A 17 29.71 33.14 -26.61
CA GLY A 17 30.96 33.91 -26.67
C GLY A 17 31.52 34.30 -25.29
N GLN A 18 31.21 33.51 -24.26
CA GLN A 18 31.69 33.70 -22.90
C GLN A 18 33.04 33.00 -22.70
N PRO A 19 33.88 33.46 -21.76
CA PRO A 19 35.12 32.75 -21.42
C PRO A 19 34.81 31.33 -20.96
N LEU A 20 35.62 30.37 -21.43
CA LEU A 20 35.46 28.97 -21.03
C LEU A 20 35.64 28.84 -19.51
N PRO A 21 34.72 28.17 -18.81
CA PRO A 21 34.85 27.93 -17.38
C PRO A 21 36.05 27.02 -17.10
N ASP A 22 36.82 27.35 -16.07
CA ASP A 22 37.95 26.52 -15.64
C ASP A 22 37.46 25.21 -15.03
N ARG A 23 38.12 24.11 -15.39
CA ARG A 23 37.63 22.74 -15.12
C ARG A 23 37.62 22.42 -13.64
N GLU A 24 38.70 22.74 -12.94
CA GLU A 24 38.82 22.43 -11.52
C GLU A 24 37.88 23.29 -10.68
N GLU A 25 37.79 24.59 -10.97
CA GLU A 25 36.90 25.51 -10.26
C GLU A 25 35.41 25.17 -10.51
N PHE A 26 35.06 24.77 -11.74
CA PHE A 26 33.71 24.32 -12.08
C PHE A 26 33.35 23.02 -11.33
N LEU A 27 34.24 22.03 -11.32
CA LEU A 27 34.02 20.77 -10.62
C LEU A 27 33.89 20.97 -9.12
N GLU A 28 34.69 21.86 -8.52
CA GLU A 28 34.64 22.14 -7.08
C GLU A 28 33.34 22.85 -6.68
N LYS A 29 32.91 23.83 -7.49
CA LYS A 29 31.65 24.55 -7.29
C LYS A 29 30.41 23.66 -7.48
N HIS A 30 30.47 22.69 -8.39
CA HIS A 30 29.36 21.78 -8.70
C HIS A 30 29.41 20.46 -7.92
N LYS A 31 30.47 20.20 -7.15
CA LYS A 31 30.58 19.01 -6.28
C LYS A 31 29.41 18.93 -5.28
N TYR A 32 29.00 20.07 -4.75
CA TYR A 32 27.86 20.16 -3.82
C TYR A 32 26.51 20.02 -4.53
N MET A 33 26.43 20.33 -5.83
CA MET A 33 25.22 20.14 -6.63
C MET A 33 24.97 18.66 -6.94
N ASP A 34 26.02 17.89 -7.26
CA ASP A 34 25.90 16.44 -7.45
C ASP A 34 25.34 15.78 -6.15
N VAL A 35 25.84 16.17 -4.95
CA VAL A 35 25.35 15.61 -3.67
C VAL A 35 23.88 15.95 -3.38
N VAL A 36 23.48 17.21 -3.60
CA VAL A 36 22.08 17.63 -3.41
C VAL A 36 21.14 16.95 -4.41
N GLU A 37 21.58 16.77 -5.66
CA GLU A 37 20.79 16.06 -6.67
C GLU A 37 20.66 14.57 -6.35
N PHE A 38 21.71 13.92 -5.85
CA PHE A 38 21.64 12.54 -5.38
C PHE A 38 20.66 12.39 -4.20
N GLU A 39 20.72 13.29 -3.21
CA GLU A 39 19.79 13.26 -2.07
C GLU A 39 18.34 13.49 -2.52
N GLU A 40 18.09 14.41 -3.45
CA GLU A 40 16.76 14.65 -4.00
C GLU A 40 16.22 13.44 -4.79
N VAL A 41 17.08 12.78 -5.59
CA VAL A 41 16.71 11.57 -6.32
C VAL A 41 16.36 10.43 -5.35
N ASP A 42 17.12 10.25 -4.28
CA ASP A 42 16.84 9.22 -3.27
C ASP A 42 15.54 9.50 -2.50
N ILE A 43 15.28 10.76 -2.14
CA ILE A 43 14.02 11.18 -1.50
C ILE A 43 12.82 10.91 -2.42
N ARG A 44 12.90 11.35 -3.69
CA ARG A 44 11.83 11.12 -4.68
C ARG A 44 11.61 9.62 -4.91
N THR A 45 12.67 8.83 -4.94
CA THR A 45 12.58 7.38 -5.11
C THR A 45 11.91 6.74 -3.90
N ALA A 46 12.27 7.14 -2.68
CA ALA A 46 11.64 6.67 -1.45
C ALA A 46 10.14 7.05 -1.38
N GLU A 47 9.79 8.28 -1.77
CA GLU A 47 8.41 8.75 -1.83
C GLU A 47 7.58 7.94 -2.84
N ASN A 48 8.06 7.77 -4.07
CA ASN A 48 7.41 6.96 -5.09
C ASN A 48 7.22 5.51 -4.61
N THR A 49 8.22 4.94 -3.95
CA THR A 49 8.15 3.57 -3.41
C THR A 49 7.12 3.49 -2.27
N ALA A 50 6.99 4.52 -1.44
CA ALA A 50 5.95 4.57 -0.41
C ALA A 50 4.54 4.64 -1.01
N MET A 51 4.33 5.51 -2.01
CA MET A 51 3.04 5.61 -2.72
C MET A 51 2.63 4.28 -3.37
N LEU A 52 3.59 3.58 -3.99
CA LEU A 52 3.35 2.24 -4.57
C LEU A 52 2.92 1.21 -3.52
N ASP A 53 3.38 1.32 -2.26
CA ASP A 53 2.96 0.39 -1.20
C ASP A 53 1.48 0.53 -0.85
N ASP A 54 1.00 1.77 -0.80
CA ASP A 54 -0.41 2.08 -0.51
C ASP A 54 -1.34 1.60 -1.63
N ASP A 55 -0.92 1.76 -2.89
CA ASP A 55 -1.64 1.22 -4.06
C ASP A 55 -1.73 -0.31 -4.01
N LEU A 56 -0.62 -0.99 -3.70
CA LEU A 56 -0.58 -2.44 -3.53
C LEU A 56 -1.49 -2.90 -2.39
N LYS A 57 -1.51 -2.16 -1.28
CA LYS A 57 -2.37 -2.46 -0.12
C LYS A 57 -3.85 -2.31 -0.48
N HIS A 58 -4.21 -1.26 -1.21
CA HIS A 58 -5.58 -1.07 -1.70
C HIS A 58 -6.00 -2.22 -2.64
N ALA A 59 -5.13 -2.56 -3.61
CA ALA A 59 -5.38 -3.68 -4.53
C ALA A 59 -5.53 -5.02 -3.77
N SER A 60 -4.72 -5.26 -2.74
CA SER A 60 -4.82 -6.45 -1.87
C SER A 60 -6.14 -6.53 -1.12
N SER A 61 -6.62 -5.40 -0.58
CA SER A 61 -7.91 -5.34 0.10
C SER A 61 -9.05 -5.66 -0.87
N GLY A 62 -9.04 -5.01 -2.05
CA GLY A 62 -10.03 -5.24 -3.09
C GLY A 62 -10.10 -6.70 -3.55
N LEU A 63 -8.95 -7.36 -3.73
CA LEU A 63 -8.89 -8.78 -4.10
C LEU A 63 -9.36 -9.72 -2.98
N THR A 64 -9.13 -9.36 -1.72
CA THR A 64 -9.61 -10.12 -0.55
C THR A 64 -11.14 -10.04 -0.46
N GLU A 65 -11.70 -8.85 -0.65
CA GLU A 65 -13.14 -8.62 -0.73
C GLU A 65 -13.76 -9.37 -1.90
N LEU A 66 -13.13 -9.32 -3.08
CA LEU A 66 -13.56 -10.05 -4.27
C LEU A 66 -13.62 -11.56 -3.99
N ASN A 67 -12.57 -12.15 -3.41
CA ASN A 67 -12.57 -13.56 -3.02
C ASN A 67 -13.68 -13.90 -2.00
N THR A 68 -13.99 -12.99 -1.08
CA THR A 68 -15.08 -13.14 -0.12
C THR A 68 -16.44 -13.15 -0.83
N ILE A 69 -16.66 -12.21 -1.76
CA ILE A 69 -17.88 -12.14 -2.58
C ILE A 69 -18.04 -13.40 -3.41
N LEU A 70 -16.97 -13.91 -4.02
CA LEU A 70 -17.01 -15.13 -4.81
C LEU A 70 -17.35 -16.36 -3.97
N SER A 71 -16.81 -16.45 -2.76
CA SER A 71 -17.11 -17.55 -1.84
C SER A 71 -18.59 -17.52 -1.41
N SER A 72 -19.10 -16.33 -1.10
CA SER A 72 -20.53 -16.12 -0.81
C SER A 72 -21.42 -16.47 -2.02
N THR A 73 -21.01 -16.07 -3.22
CA THR A 73 -21.73 -16.34 -4.47
C THR A 73 -21.76 -17.83 -4.77
N GLN A 74 -20.64 -18.55 -4.66
CA GLN A 74 -20.63 -20.00 -4.85
C GLN A 74 -21.52 -20.72 -3.83
N THR A 75 -21.55 -20.25 -2.57
CA THR A 75 -22.45 -20.80 -1.55
C THR A 75 -23.93 -20.61 -1.94
N LYS A 76 -24.29 -19.43 -2.47
CA LYS A 76 -25.64 -19.15 -2.97
C LYS A 76 -25.98 -20.01 -4.19
N LEU A 77 -25.05 -20.20 -5.14
CA LEU A 77 -25.24 -21.08 -6.29
C LEU A 77 -25.43 -22.54 -5.86
N ASN A 78 -24.65 -23.02 -4.88
CA ASN A 78 -24.80 -24.36 -4.32
C ASN A 78 -26.17 -24.55 -3.65
N ARG A 79 -26.64 -23.54 -2.89
CA ARG A 79 -27.99 -23.55 -2.30
C ARG A 79 -29.07 -23.57 -3.37
N LEU A 80 -28.94 -22.77 -4.43
CA LEU A 80 -29.87 -22.76 -5.55
C LEU A 80 -29.92 -24.15 -6.21
N LYS A 81 -28.75 -24.75 -6.48
CA LYS A 81 -28.64 -26.11 -7.01
C LYS A 81 -29.30 -27.15 -6.10
N GLY A 82 -29.09 -27.06 -4.79
CA GLY A 82 -29.64 -28.01 -3.81
C GLY A 82 -31.15 -27.89 -3.58
N VAL A 83 -31.67 -26.65 -3.47
CA VAL A 83 -33.10 -26.39 -3.27
C VAL A 83 -33.91 -26.69 -4.53
N CYS A 84 -33.30 -26.52 -5.70
CA CYS A 84 -34.03 -26.66 -6.96
C CYS A 84 -33.80 -28.02 -7.63
N GLY A 85 -32.66 -28.70 -7.44
CA GLY A 85 -32.32 -30.01 -8.04
C GLY A 85 -32.14 -29.98 -9.57
N SER A 86 -33.06 -29.33 -10.27
CA SER A 86 -33.11 -28.97 -11.68
C SER A 86 -33.96 -27.69 -11.82
N LEU A 87 -33.61 -26.78 -12.73
CA LEU A 87 -34.35 -25.53 -12.98
C LEU A 87 -35.83 -25.74 -13.29
N THR A 88 -36.16 -26.90 -13.86
CA THR A 88 -37.55 -27.30 -14.12
C THR A 88 -38.36 -27.31 -12.83
N ASN A 89 -37.77 -27.72 -11.69
CA ASN A 89 -38.47 -27.71 -10.40
C ASN A 89 -38.54 -26.32 -9.78
N PHE A 90 -37.57 -25.42 -9.97
CA PHE A 90 -37.70 -24.04 -9.47
C PHE A 90 -38.79 -23.26 -10.19
N PHE A 91 -38.81 -23.29 -11.53
CA PHE A 91 -39.86 -22.64 -12.30
C PHE A 91 -41.21 -23.33 -12.09
N ARG A 92 -41.26 -24.66 -11.98
CA ARG A 92 -42.48 -25.39 -11.66
C ARG A 92 -43.00 -25.03 -10.27
N VAL A 93 -42.15 -25.02 -9.23
CA VAL A 93 -42.54 -24.57 -7.88
C VAL A 93 -43.07 -23.14 -7.94
N LYS A 94 -42.37 -22.20 -8.58
CA LYS A 94 -42.81 -20.80 -8.66
C LYS A 94 -44.10 -20.58 -9.48
N LEU A 95 -44.34 -21.39 -10.52
CA LEU A 95 -45.62 -21.41 -11.26
C LEU A 95 -46.73 -22.04 -10.42
N THR A 96 -46.47 -23.15 -9.72
CA THR A 96 -47.46 -23.80 -8.85
C THR A 96 -47.76 -23.00 -7.57
N SER A 97 -46.83 -22.17 -7.11
CA SER A 97 -47.01 -21.28 -5.94
C SER A 97 -47.88 -20.05 -6.25
N LYS A 98 -48.12 -19.72 -7.53
CA LYS A 98 -49.08 -18.67 -7.90
C LYS A 98 -50.52 -19.18 -7.92
N ASP A 99 -50.72 -20.47 -8.16
CA ASP A 99 -52.06 -21.06 -8.31
C ASP A 99 -52.54 -21.84 -7.06
N ASN A 100 -51.67 -22.09 -6.07
CA ASN A 100 -52.05 -22.76 -4.83
C ASN A 100 -51.81 -21.87 -3.61
N LEU A 101 -52.64 -20.84 -3.46
CA LEU A 101 -52.96 -20.28 -2.15
C LEU A 101 -53.96 -21.22 -1.44
N SER A 102 -53.56 -22.47 -1.19
CA SER A 102 -54.32 -23.39 -0.37
C SER A 102 -53.56 -23.65 0.92
N TYR A 103 -54.08 -23.01 1.96
CA TYR A 103 -53.86 -23.23 3.38
C TYR A 103 -53.67 -24.71 3.72
N SER A 104 -52.54 -25.07 4.36
CA SER A 104 -52.50 -25.99 5.52
C SER A 104 -51.13 -26.64 5.75
N SER A 105 -50.63 -26.43 6.98
CA SER A 105 -49.80 -27.32 7.82
C SER A 105 -48.29 -27.47 7.55
N GLU A 106 -47.51 -26.96 8.51
CA GLU A 106 -46.06 -27.03 8.63
C GLU A 106 -45.48 -28.47 8.78
N PRO A 107 -44.13 -28.63 8.79
CA PRO A 107 -43.42 -28.51 10.06
C PRO A 107 -42.16 -27.60 10.04
N SER A 108 -42.13 -26.66 10.98
CA SER A 108 -41.01 -26.15 11.77
C SER A 108 -39.56 -26.26 11.25
N TYR A 109 -38.95 -25.10 10.96
CA TYR A 109 -37.52 -24.89 11.26
C TYR A 109 -37.31 -23.53 11.92
N ILE A 110 -36.76 -23.61 13.13
CA ILE A 110 -36.52 -22.59 14.13
C ILE A 110 -35.74 -21.40 13.56
N GLY A 111 -36.35 -20.22 13.63
CA GLY A 111 -35.65 -18.95 13.59
C GLY A 111 -35.56 -18.37 15.00
N GLN A 112 -34.35 -18.24 15.52
CA GLN A 112 -34.01 -17.23 16.54
C GLN A 112 -32.57 -16.76 16.29
N VAL A 113 -32.42 -15.60 15.66
CA VAL A 113 -31.19 -14.80 15.79
C VAL A 113 -31.45 -13.76 16.87
N ASN A 114 -30.93 -14.03 18.07
CA ASN A 114 -30.89 -13.07 19.16
C ASN A 114 -29.89 -11.96 18.79
N TYR A 115 -30.39 -10.81 18.32
CA TYR A 115 -29.63 -9.56 18.39
C TYR A 115 -30.00 -8.87 19.70
N SER A 116 -29.46 -9.38 20.81
CA SER A 116 -29.44 -8.63 22.06
C SER A 116 -28.30 -7.63 22.00
N ASN A 117 -28.67 -6.35 22.05
CA ASN A 117 -27.82 -5.22 22.37
C ASN A 117 -26.84 -5.55 23.51
N ASN A 118 -25.55 -5.55 23.21
CA ASN A 118 -24.50 -5.35 24.21
C ASN A 118 -23.62 -4.20 23.71
N ILE A 119 -24.07 -3.00 24.05
CA ILE A 119 -23.31 -1.76 24.03
C ILE A 119 -22.27 -1.88 25.16
N PRO A 120 -20.96 -1.82 24.91
CA PRO A 120 -20.01 -1.55 25.97
C PRO A 120 -20.15 -0.07 26.36
N SER A 121 -20.51 0.11 27.62
CA SER A 121 -20.59 1.38 28.33
C SER A 121 -19.39 2.29 28.05
N LYS A 122 -19.67 3.55 27.73
CA LYS A 122 -18.71 4.65 27.84
C LYS A 122 -18.38 4.83 29.32
N ASP A 123 -17.19 4.42 29.73
CA ASP A 123 -16.52 5.02 30.87
C ASP A 123 -15.53 6.06 30.36
N THR A 124 -15.95 7.31 30.54
CA THR A 124 -15.14 8.51 30.42
C THR A 124 -14.18 8.58 31.61
N GLY A 125 -13.04 7.90 31.48
CA GLY A 125 -11.91 7.99 32.40
C GLY A 125 -10.78 8.82 31.81
N SER A 126 -10.76 10.10 32.15
CA SER A 126 -9.59 11.00 32.27
C SER A 126 -8.30 10.61 31.52
N ILE A 127 -8.15 11.09 30.28
CA ILE A 127 -6.86 11.15 29.57
C ILE A 127 -6.53 12.63 29.36
N ASN A 128 -6.16 13.33 30.43
CA ASN A 128 -5.56 14.67 30.39
C ASN A 128 -4.71 14.86 31.64
N THR A 129 -3.60 14.11 31.72
CA THR A 129 -2.48 14.41 32.60
C THR A 129 -1.22 14.38 31.74
N GLY A 130 -0.99 15.47 31.00
CA GLY A 130 0.15 15.60 30.09
C GLY A 130 0.13 16.90 29.29
N LEU A 131 -0.34 17.98 29.93
CA LEU A 131 -0.23 19.36 29.42
C LEU A 131 0.28 20.24 30.57
N GLY A 132 1.39 19.82 31.17
CA GLY A 132 2.15 20.63 32.08
C GLY A 132 2.98 21.66 31.31
N PRO A 133 3.37 22.80 31.91
CA PRO A 133 4.24 23.80 31.29
C PRO A 133 5.64 23.27 30.87
N ASP A 134 5.97 22.04 31.27
CA ASP A 134 7.26 21.39 31.05
C ASP A 134 7.30 20.51 29.78
N ASP A 135 6.18 20.38 29.04
CA ASP A 135 6.04 19.45 27.91
C ASP A 135 6.43 20.09 26.56
N ASN A 136 7.19 21.18 26.59
CA ASN A 136 7.83 21.73 25.41
C ASN A 136 8.97 20.78 24.98
N GLU A 137 8.65 19.79 24.14
CA GLU A 137 9.61 18.98 23.38
C GLU A 137 10.37 19.82 22.31
N PHE A 138 10.89 20.99 22.68
CA PHE A 138 12.12 21.49 22.08
C PHE A 138 13.27 21.02 22.96
N LYS A 139 13.66 19.76 22.75
CA LYS A 139 14.95 19.26 23.24
C LYS A 139 16.01 20.28 22.85
N ARG A 140 16.58 20.95 23.85
CA ARG A 140 17.70 21.87 23.67
C ARG A 140 18.78 21.10 22.92
N ILE A 141 19.08 21.54 21.70
CA ILE A 141 20.28 21.14 20.98
C ILE A 141 21.43 21.35 21.96
N PRO A 142 22.18 20.30 22.35
CA PRO A 142 23.32 20.48 23.23
C PRO A 142 24.26 21.47 22.53
N LYS A 143 24.55 22.58 23.20
CA LYS A 143 25.55 23.55 22.73
C LYS A 143 26.84 22.76 22.50
N ILE A 144 27.19 22.58 21.22
CA ILE A 144 28.49 22.06 20.82
C ILE A 144 29.50 23.05 21.37
N LYS A 145 30.25 22.63 22.39
CA LYS A 145 31.46 23.34 22.78
C LYS A 145 32.40 23.22 21.59
N GLU A 146 32.67 24.33 20.94
CA GLU A 146 33.76 24.46 19.97
C GLU A 146 35.09 24.33 20.72
N ASN A 147 35.44 23.10 21.08
CA ASN A 147 36.76 22.74 21.51
C ASN A 147 37.41 22.07 20.29
N GLY A 148 38.37 22.79 19.69
CA GLY A 148 39.37 22.34 18.71
C GLY A 148 38.96 21.18 17.81
N ALA A 149 38.77 21.46 16.51
CA ALA A 149 38.52 20.47 15.46
C ALA A 149 39.57 19.34 15.50
N ASP A 150 39.26 18.27 16.22
CA ASP A 150 40.10 17.08 16.33
C ASP A 150 39.76 16.18 15.15
N ILE A 151 40.75 15.84 14.33
CA ILE A 151 40.56 15.14 13.04
C ILE A 151 39.83 13.81 13.24
N ASN A 152 40.08 13.14 14.37
CA ASN A 152 39.41 11.89 14.72
C ASN A 152 37.91 12.07 14.97
N SER A 153 37.49 13.20 15.55
CA SER A 153 36.07 13.50 15.76
C SER A 153 35.35 13.77 14.44
N ALA A 154 36.02 14.43 13.49
CA ALA A 154 35.49 14.65 12.15
C ALA A 154 35.38 13.35 11.34
N ILE A 155 36.33 12.42 11.51
CA ILE A 155 36.31 11.09 10.90
C ILE A 155 35.13 10.26 11.44
N ASP A 156 34.89 10.25 12.76
CA ASP A 156 33.74 9.56 13.34
C ASP A 156 32.40 10.13 12.85
N ILE A 157 32.31 11.47 12.71
CA ILE A 157 31.13 12.13 12.15
C ILE A 157 30.94 11.73 10.68
N LEU A 158 32.00 11.73 9.87
CA LEU A 158 31.95 11.30 8.47
C LEU A 158 31.57 9.83 8.32
N GLU A 159 32.07 8.95 9.19
CA GLU A 159 31.69 7.53 9.20
C GLU A 159 30.22 7.35 9.59
N SER A 160 29.73 8.14 10.55
CA SER A 160 28.31 8.14 10.92
C SER A 160 27.42 8.64 9.79
N MET A 161 27.84 9.69 9.07
CA MET A 161 27.15 10.24 7.89
C MET A 161 27.11 9.22 6.73
N GLN A 162 28.21 8.53 6.48
CA GLN A 162 28.27 7.49 5.44
C GLN A 162 27.40 6.27 5.79
N LYS A 163 27.31 5.90 7.07
CA LYS A 163 26.36 4.86 7.52
C LYS A 163 24.92 5.32 7.32
N THR A 164 24.59 6.58 7.62
CA THR A 164 23.27 7.11 7.34
C THR A 164 22.95 7.18 5.85
N GLU A 165 23.89 7.49 4.95
CA GLU A 165 23.66 7.45 3.49
C GLU A 165 23.40 6.05 2.93
N LYS A 166 24.05 5.01 3.48
CA LYS A 166 23.81 3.62 3.04
C LYS A 166 22.49 3.05 3.56
N THR A 167 21.95 3.60 4.64
CA THR A 167 20.69 3.13 5.23
C THR A 167 19.43 3.36 4.40
N PRO A 168 19.18 4.51 3.73
CA PRO A 168 18.02 4.70 2.87
C PRO A 168 18.08 3.77 1.65
N ILE A 169 19.23 3.63 1.00
CA ILE A 169 19.40 2.75 -0.16
C ILE A 169 19.08 1.29 0.21
N LEU A 170 19.66 0.78 1.30
CA LEU A 170 19.38 -0.58 1.79
C LEU A 170 17.91 -0.77 2.23
N ARG A 171 17.22 0.30 2.65
CA ARG A 171 15.79 0.25 3.00
C ARG A 171 14.91 0.21 1.76
N ILE A 172 15.25 0.97 0.72
CA ILE A 172 14.54 0.94 -0.57
C ILE A 172 14.62 -0.45 -1.18
N ASP A 173 15.81 -1.07 -1.23
CA ASP A 173 15.97 -2.42 -1.78
C ASP A 173 15.05 -3.44 -1.07
N LYS A 174 15.05 -3.42 0.27
CA LYS A 174 14.18 -4.30 1.07
C LYS A 174 12.69 -4.00 0.86
N GLN A 175 12.34 -2.73 0.67
CA GLN A 175 10.96 -2.32 0.41
C GLN A 175 10.50 -2.80 -0.97
N VAL A 176 11.35 -2.68 -1.98
CA VAL A 176 11.09 -3.19 -3.34
C VAL A 176 10.94 -4.71 -3.33
N ASP A 177 11.80 -5.45 -2.64
CA ASP A 177 11.69 -6.91 -2.50
C ASP A 177 10.37 -7.34 -1.85
N SER A 178 9.96 -6.61 -0.79
CA SER A 178 8.68 -6.82 -0.10
C SER A 178 7.49 -6.54 -1.01
N GLN A 179 7.53 -5.43 -1.76
CA GLN A 179 6.50 -5.06 -2.73
C GLN A 179 6.39 -6.08 -3.86
N ASN A 180 7.52 -6.61 -4.33
CA ASN A 180 7.54 -7.65 -5.36
C ASN A 180 6.89 -8.94 -4.85
N SER A 181 7.19 -9.33 -3.60
CA SER A 181 6.51 -10.46 -2.95
C SER A 181 5.00 -10.23 -2.77
N LYS A 182 4.57 -8.98 -2.51
CA LYS A 182 3.14 -8.62 -2.46
C LYS A 182 2.51 -8.74 -3.85
N LEU A 183 3.17 -8.28 -4.90
CA LEU A 183 2.69 -8.40 -6.29
C LEU A 183 2.47 -9.86 -6.68
N ASP A 184 3.40 -10.76 -6.36
CA ASP A 184 3.24 -12.20 -6.62
C ASP A 184 2.00 -12.77 -5.92
N ASN A 185 1.76 -12.37 -4.67
CA ASN A 185 0.55 -12.75 -3.94
C ASN A 185 -0.72 -12.18 -4.58
N LEU A 186 -0.70 -10.92 -5.06
CA LEU A 186 -1.82 -10.30 -5.76
C LEU A 186 -2.14 -11.03 -7.06
N ILE A 187 -1.12 -11.40 -7.84
CA ILE A 187 -1.27 -12.16 -9.09
C ILE A 187 -1.95 -13.50 -8.80
N MET A 188 -1.45 -14.25 -7.82
CA MET A 188 -2.05 -15.52 -7.43
C MET A 188 -3.51 -15.37 -6.96
N GLN A 189 -3.82 -14.33 -6.19
CA GLN A 189 -5.19 -14.04 -5.75
C GLN A 189 -6.10 -13.64 -6.91
N ALA A 190 -5.60 -12.84 -7.86
CA ALA A 190 -6.31 -12.42 -9.05
C ALA A 190 -6.63 -13.60 -9.96
N ASP A 191 -5.69 -14.51 -10.19
CA ASP A 191 -5.89 -15.71 -11.01
C ASP A 191 -6.96 -16.64 -10.40
N LYS A 192 -6.93 -16.81 -9.09
CA LYS A 192 -7.95 -17.57 -8.35
C LYS A 192 -9.33 -16.91 -8.47
N ALA A 193 -9.39 -15.59 -8.30
CA ALA A 193 -10.62 -14.82 -8.43
C ALA A 193 -11.19 -14.92 -9.86
N GLN A 194 -10.34 -14.77 -10.88
CA GLN A 194 -10.72 -14.89 -12.28
C GLN A 194 -11.27 -16.28 -12.61
N SER A 195 -10.56 -17.33 -12.19
CA SER A 195 -10.99 -18.73 -12.41
C SER A 195 -12.35 -19.00 -11.76
N SER A 196 -12.53 -18.52 -10.52
CA SER A 196 -13.78 -18.65 -9.77
C SER A 196 -14.93 -17.88 -10.42
N LEU A 197 -14.70 -16.64 -10.87
CA LEU A 197 -15.66 -15.83 -11.60
C LEU A 197 -16.13 -16.52 -12.88
N GLN A 198 -15.19 -17.03 -13.69
CA GLN A 198 -15.51 -17.74 -14.92
C GLN A 198 -16.36 -19.00 -14.65
N HIS A 199 -15.99 -19.77 -13.61
CA HIS A 199 -16.73 -20.96 -13.22
C HIS A 199 -18.15 -20.64 -12.73
N GLN A 200 -18.31 -19.61 -11.90
CA GLN A 200 -19.60 -19.14 -11.40
C GLN A 200 -20.47 -18.60 -12.53
N ASN A 201 -19.91 -17.81 -13.45
CA ASN A 201 -20.60 -17.34 -14.65
C ASN A 201 -21.10 -18.49 -15.52
N LYS A 202 -20.30 -19.55 -15.70
CA LYS A 202 -20.72 -20.75 -16.43
C LYS A 202 -21.89 -21.45 -15.73
N GLN A 203 -21.82 -21.61 -14.40
CA GLN A 203 -22.92 -22.19 -13.62
C GLN A 203 -24.20 -21.34 -13.73
N MET A 204 -24.11 -20.02 -13.57
CA MET A 204 -25.24 -19.11 -13.71
C MET A 204 -25.87 -19.19 -15.11
N ARG A 205 -25.05 -19.24 -16.16
CA ARG A 205 -25.55 -19.41 -17.54
C ARG A 205 -26.22 -20.77 -17.73
N SER A 206 -25.71 -21.83 -17.11
CA SER A 206 -26.37 -23.13 -17.11
C SER A 206 -27.70 -23.11 -16.35
N PHE A 207 -27.89 -22.18 -15.41
CA PHE A 207 -29.16 -21.95 -14.73
C PHE A 207 -30.19 -21.16 -15.55
N LEU A 208 -29.80 -20.59 -16.70
CA LEU A 208 -30.69 -19.79 -17.55
C LEU A 208 -31.01 -20.48 -18.89
N ARG A 209 -30.33 -21.58 -19.21
CA ARG A 209 -30.65 -22.45 -20.35
C ARG A 209 -31.50 -23.61 -19.88
#